data_AF-A0A923ND70-F1
#
_entry.id   AF-A0A923ND70-F1
#
_cell.length_a   1.000
_cell.length_b   1.000
_cell.length_c   1.000
_cell.angle_alpha   90.00
_cell.angle_beta   90.00
_cell.angle_gamma   90.00
#
_symmetry.space_group_name_H-M   'P 1'
#
loop_
_entity.id
_entity.type
_entity.pdbx_description
1 polymer ?
#
loop_
_entity_poly.entity_id
_entity_poly.type
_entity_poly.pdbx_seq_one_letter_code
_entity_poly.pdbx_strand_id
1 'polypeptide(L)'
;MVVLFVWSKWIVGSGIVAVPKGQLEGALSNGLSFKQALWHIILPQAYKKMIPPIVSQFVSLIKDTSLATIIMLPEVTYVIRYVKIPYLSKIVGFIIDLIRNLPLLLIIFFTYFALPKIGIHLGVMTSTIFALTIFESAMLAEVIPHFDDANELLYAVLGSQVE
;
A
#
# COMPACT_ATOMS: atom_id res chain seq x y z
N MET A 1 12.61 0.42 -11.71
CA MET A 1 13.33 -0.87 -11.70
C MET A 1 14.59 -0.87 -10.83
N VAL A 2 15.47 0.14 -10.91
CA VAL A 2 16.70 0.23 -10.08
C VAL A 2 16.42 0.23 -8.58
N VAL A 3 15.41 0.97 -8.12
CA VAL A 3 15.02 1.07 -6.71
C VAL A 3 14.70 -0.32 -6.13
N LEU A 4 13.92 -1.14 -6.84
CA LEU A 4 13.50 -2.47 -6.38
C LEU A 4 14.68 -3.41 -6.12
N PHE A 5 15.71 -3.35 -6.98
CA PHE A 5 16.94 -4.11 -6.81
C PHE A 5 17.67 -3.72 -5.53
N VAL A 6 17.73 -2.42 -5.23
CA VAL A 6 18.33 -1.91 -4.00
C VAL A 6 17.55 -2.42 -2.79
N TRP A 7 16.22 -2.28 -2.79
CA TRP A 7 15.36 -2.72 -1.68
C TRP A 7 15.46 -4.23 -1.41
N SER A 8 15.48 -5.06 -2.44
CA SER A 8 15.70 -6.51 -2.29
C SER A 8 17.01 -6.81 -1.56
N LYS A 9 18.11 -6.14 -1.92
CA LYS A 9 19.40 -6.30 -1.25
C LYS A 9 19.36 -5.88 0.22
N TRP A 10 18.66 -4.78 0.54
CA TRP A 10 18.46 -4.33 1.92
C TRP A 10 17.64 -5.31 2.76
N ILE A 11 16.61 -5.94 2.17
CA ILE A 11 15.79 -6.96 2.85
C ILE A 11 16.64 -8.18 3.21
N VAL A 12 17.51 -8.63 2.30
CA VAL A 12 18.42 -9.75 2.58
C VAL A 12 19.42 -9.37 3.68
N GLY A 13 20.01 -8.18 3.61
CA GLY A 13 20.93 -7.68 4.63
C GLY A 13 20.27 -7.54 6.01
N SER A 14 19.08 -6.96 6.07
CA SER A 14 18.34 -6.76 7.33
C SER A 14 17.87 -8.08 7.93
N GLY A 15 17.47 -9.05 7.11
CA GLY A 15 17.09 -10.39 7.55
C GLY A 15 18.21 -11.13 8.29
N ILE A 16 19.44 -11.04 7.79
CA ILE A 16 20.62 -11.65 8.43
C ILE A 16 20.97 -10.92 9.72
N VAL A 17 21.01 -9.58 9.68
CA VAL A 17 21.32 -8.74 10.86
C VAL A 17 20.25 -8.86 11.96
N ALA A 18 19.02 -9.20 11.60
CA ALA A 18 17.94 -9.38 12.56
C ALA A 18 18.12 -10.61 13.46
N VAL A 19 19.02 -11.55 13.13
CA VAL A 19 19.36 -12.67 14.01
C VAL A 19 20.34 -12.20 15.09
N PRO A 20 20.03 -12.39 16.40
CA PRO A 20 20.93 -11.97 17.47
C PRO A 20 22.32 -12.60 17.34
N LYS A 21 23.38 -11.79 17.45
CA LYS A 21 24.78 -12.26 17.30
C LYS A 21 25.16 -13.36 18.32
N GLY A 22 24.54 -13.36 19.50
CA GLY A 22 24.72 -14.40 20.51
C GLY A 22 24.36 -15.82 20.03
N GLN A 23 23.51 -15.96 19.00
CA GLN A 23 23.24 -17.26 18.39
C GLN A 23 24.43 -17.80 17.59
N LEU A 24 25.17 -16.91 16.93
CA LEU A 24 26.40 -17.28 16.23
C LEU A 24 27.50 -17.60 17.23
N GLU A 25 27.70 -16.74 18.24
CA GLU A 25 28.71 -16.94 19.28
C GLU A 25 28.46 -18.23 20.06
N GLY A 26 27.21 -18.50 20.47
CA GLY A 26 26.83 -19.74 21.14
C GLY A 26 27.01 -20.98 20.25
N ALA A 27 26.73 -20.90 18.95
CA ALA A 27 26.95 -22.00 18.03
C ALA A 27 28.45 -22.34 17.89
N LEU A 28 29.30 -21.32 17.74
CA LEU A 28 30.75 -21.48 17.64
C LEU A 28 31.33 -22.03 18.96
N SER A 29 30.84 -21.57 20.12
CA SER A 29 31.24 -22.10 21.43
C SER A 29 30.82 -23.57 21.66
N ASN A 30 29.77 -24.03 20.99
CA ASN A 30 29.35 -25.44 20.97
C ASN A 30 30.10 -26.28 19.92
N GLY A 31 31.13 -25.73 19.27
CA GLY A 31 31.98 -26.45 18.32
C GLY A 31 31.44 -26.52 16.89
N LEU A 32 30.35 -25.81 16.56
CA LEU A 32 29.90 -25.69 15.17
C LEU A 32 30.88 -24.82 14.38
N SER A 33 31.18 -25.22 13.15
CA SER A 33 31.89 -24.33 12.21
C SER A 33 30.98 -23.17 11.78
N PHE A 34 31.57 -22.05 11.36
CA PHE A 34 30.81 -20.89 10.85
C PHE A 34 29.82 -21.28 9.74
N LYS A 35 30.22 -22.18 8.82
CA LYS A 35 29.35 -22.66 7.74
C LYS A 35 28.17 -23.48 8.27
N GLN A 36 28.39 -24.32 9.28
CA GLN A 36 27.33 -25.10 9.92
C GLN A 36 26.38 -24.21 10.70
N ALA A 37 26.90 -23.26 11.50
CA ALA A 37 26.10 -22.28 12.24
C ALA A 37 25.27 -21.41 11.29
N LEU A 38 25.86 -20.96 10.18
CA LEU A 38 25.16 -20.18 9.17
C LEU A 38 24.01 -20.99 8.55
N TRP A 39 24.26 -22.22 8.10
CA TRP A 39 23.27 -23.03 7.39
C TRP A 39 22.15 -23.59 8.28
N HIS A 40 22.48 -24.00 9.50
CA HIS A 40 21.52 -24.69 10.38
C HIS A 40 20.84 -23.77 11.40
N ILE A 41 21.42 -22.59 11.70
CA ILE A 41 20.90 -21.70 12.76
C ILE A 41 20.49 -20.35 12.16
N ILE A 42 21.43 -19.64 11.52
CA ILE A 42 21.20 -18.25 11.11
C ILE A 42 20.25 -18.17 9.92
N LEU A 43 20.51 -18.91 8.83
CA LEU A 43 19.71 -18.81 7.60
C LEU A 43 18.23 -19.21 7.80
N PRO A 44 17.89 -20.29 8.52
CA PRO A 44 16.48 -20.64 8.77
C PRO A 44 15.74 -19.55 9.56
N GLN A 45 16.41 -18.85 10.48
CA GLN A 45 15.81 -17.77 11.26
C GLN A 45 15.73 -16.46 10.49
N ALA A 46 16.80 -16.11 9.78
CA ALA A 46 16.84 -14.95 8.92
C ALA A 46 15.74 -15.05 7.85
N TYR A 47 15.55 -16.23 7.23
CA TYR A 47 14.50 -16.48 6.25
C TYR A 47 13.09 -16.16 6.78
N LYS A 48 12.76 -16.64 7.99
CA LYS A 48 11.47 -16.34 8.63
C LYS A 48 11.27 -14.84 8.86
N LYS A 49 12.34 -14.12 9.18
CA LYS A 49 12.33 -12.64 9.35
C LYS A 49 12.27 -11.88 8.02
N MET A 50 12.75 -12.50 6.93
CA MET A 50 12.69 -11.94 5.58
C MET A 50 11.33 -12.14 4.88
N ILE A 51 10.53 -13.15 5.25
CA ILE A 51 9.23 -13.41 4.59
C ILE A 51 8.30 -12.19 4.62
N PRO A 52 8.02 -11.54 5.77
CA PRO A 52 7.10 -10.41 5.81
C PRO A 52 7.50 -9.26 4.88
N PRO A 53 8.73 -8.72 4.90
CA PRO A 53 9.11 -7.65 3.98
C PRO A 53 9.16 -8.08 2.51
N ILE A 54 9.46 -9.35 2.19
CA ILE A 54 9.38 -9.85 0.81
C ILE A 54 7.93 -9.81 0.30
N VAL A 55 6.97 -10.24 1.12
CA VAL A 55 5.55 -10.18 0.76
C VAL A 55 5.09 -8.74 0.59
N SER A 56 5.47 -7.85 1.51
CA SER A 56 5.18 -6.42 1.38
C SER A 56 5.75 -5.84 0.09
N GLN A 57 6.98 -6.20 -0.28
CA GLN A 57 7.60 -5.76 -1.52
C GLN A 57 6.85 -6.27 -2.77
N PHE A 58 6.37 -7.51 -2.75
CA PHE A 58 5.56 -8.07 -3.82
C PHE A 58 4.22 -7.34 -3.97
N VAL A 59 3.56 -7.03 -2.85
CA VAL A 59 2.33 -6.24 -2.84
C VAL A 59 2.58 -4.84 -3.39
N SER A 60 3.67 -4.17 -3.00
CA SER A 60 4.03 -2.85 -3.54
C SER A 60 4.29 -2.89 -5.04
N LEU A 61 4.92 -3.95 -5.58
CA LEU A 61 5.11 -4.10 -7.01
C LEU A 61 3.79 -4.11 -7.79
N ILE A 62 2.80 -4.83 -7.27
CA ILE A 62 1.46 -4.86 -7.86
C ILE A 62 0.88 -3.44 -7.87
N LYS A 63 1.00 -2.71 -6.77
CA LYS A 63 0.52 -1.32 -6.67
C LYS A 63 1.23 -0.39 -7.63
N ASP A 64 2.56 -0.48 -7.72
CA ASP A 64 3.41 0.35 -8.57
C ASP A 64 3.03 0.24 -10.04
N THR A 65 2.63 -0.94 -10.52
CA THR A 65 2.15 -1.13 -11.90
C THR A 65 0.82 -0.42 -12.19
N SER A 66 0.03 -0.16 -11.16
CA SER A 66 -1.28 0.50 -11.25
C SER A 66 -1.26 1.97 -10.78
N LEU A 67 -0.12 2.50 -10.33
CA LEU A 67 0.00 3.86 -9.77
C LEU A 67 -0.58 4.96 -10.67
N ALA A 68 -0.38 4.84 -11.98
CA ALA A 68 -0.93 5.80 -12.94
C ALA A 68 -2.46 5.88 -12.88
N THR A 69 -3.14 4.76 -12.70
CA THR A 69 -4.61 4.70 -12.53
C THR A 69 -5.02 5.15 -11.13
N ILE A 70 -4.18 4.90 -10.11
CA ILE A 70 -4.46 5.28 -8.73
C ILE A 70 -4.60 6.81 -8.59
N ILE A 71 -3.71 7.57 -9.23
CA ILE A 71 -3.59 9.04 -9.13
C ILE A 71 -4.75 9.78 -9.83
N MET A 72 -5.35 9.17 -10.84
CA MET A 72 -6.36 9.83 -11.68
C MET A 72 -7.64 10.18 -10.90
N LEU A 73 -8.14 9.30 -10.03
CA LEU A 73 -9.41 9.49 -9.33
C LEU A 73 -9.36 10.61 -8.26
N PRO A 74 -8.31 10.70 -7.41
CA PRO A 74 -8.13 11.83 -6.49
C PRO A 74 -8.03 13.17 -7.23
N GLU A 75 -7.31 13.22 -8.34
CA GLU A 75 -7.12 14.45 -9.12
C GLU A 75 -8.45 14.93 -9.74
N VAL A 76 -9.24 14.02 -10.32
CA VAL A 76 -10.58 14.35 -10.83
C VAL A 76 -11.50 14.81 -9.70
N THR A 77 -11.44 14.16 -8.54
CA THR A 77 -12.25 14.54 -7.36
C THR A 77 -11.88 15.94 -6.87
N TYR A 78 -10.59 16.26 -6.84
CA TYR A 78 -10.09 17.59 -6.50
C TYR A 78 -10.64 18.64 -7.47
N VAL A 79 -10.53 18.42 -8.79
CA VAL A 79 -11.07 19.36 -9.79
C VAL A 79 -12.59 19.55 -9.62
N ILE A 80 -13.35 18.49 -9.44
CA ILE A 80 -14.81 18.56 -9.26
C ILE A 80 -15.18 19.41 -8.05
N ARG A 81 -14.47 19.24 -6.93
CA ARG A 81 -14.72 19.99 -5.69
C ARG A 81 -14.23 21.44 -5.80
N TYR A 82 -13.12 21.68 -6.49
CA TYR A 82 -12.59 23.02 -6.76
C TYR A 82 -13.58 23.88 -7.57
N VAL A 83 -14.29 23.28 -8.52
CA VAL A 83 -15.29 23.98 -9.36
C VAL A 83 -16.61 24.28 -8.60
N LYS A 84 -16.72 23.89 -7.32
CA LYS A 84 -17.84 24.20 -6.40
C LYS A 84 -19.24 23.87 -6.95
N ILE A 85 -19.39 22.82 -7.77
CA ILE A 85 -20.73 22.36 -8.21
C ILE A 85 -21.35 21.52 -7.08
N PRO A 86 -22.38 22.02 -6.36
CA PRO A 86 -22.78 21.44 -5.08
C PRO A 86 -23.40 20.05 -5.20
N TYR A 87 -24.13 19.77 -6.29
CA TYR A 87 -24.75 18.46 -6.50
C TYR A 87 -23.74 17.40 -6.92
N LEU A 88 -22.80 17.76 -7.81
CA LEU A 88 -21.79 16.84 -8.32
C LEU A 88 -20.82 16.42 -7.20
N SER A 89 -20.37 17.37 -6.37
CA SER A 89 -19.50 17.07 -5.23
C SER A 89 -20.15 16.14 -4.20
N LYS A 90 -21.46 16.28 -3.95
CA LYS A 90 -22.20 15.38 -3.05
C LYS A 90 -22.31 13.96 -3.61
N ILE A 91 -22.60 13.82 -4.90
CA ILE A 91 -22.69 12.51 -5.56
C ILE A 91 -21.33 11.80 -5.53
N VAL A 92 -20.27 12.50 -5.90
CA VAL A 92 -18.91 11.95 -5.90
C VAL A 92 -18.46 11.57 -4.48
N GLY A 93 -18.71 12.43 -3.49
CA GLY A 93 -18.44 12.13 -2.09
C GLY A 93 -19.16 10.86 -1.63
N PHE A 94 -20.46 10.75 -1.93
CA PHE A 94 -21.24 9.55 -1.59
C PHE A 94 -20.68 8.27 -2.23
N ILE A 95 -20.28 8.31 -3.51
CA ILE A 95 -19.67 7.16 -4.20
C ILE A 95 -18.36 6.75 -3.52
N ILE A 96 -17.51 7.72 -3.20
CA ILE A 96 -16.23 7.49 -2.52
C ILE A 96 -16.47 6.88 -1.14
N ASP A 97 -17.39 7.44 -0.35
CA ASP A 97 -17.75 6.92 0.96
C ASP A 97 -18.31 5.52 0.89
N LEU A 98 -19.14 5.23 -0.11
CA LEU A 98 -19.64 3.88 -0.34
C LEU A 98 -18.47 2.90 -0.56
N ILE A 99 -17.57 3.20 -1.49
CA ILE A 99 -16.41 2.34 -1.80
C ILE A 99 -15.55 2.10 -0.55
N ARG A 100 -15.33 3.14 0.25
CA ARG A 100 -14.48 3.08 1.45
C ARG A 100 -15.11 2.28 2.60
N ASN A 101 -16.44 2.31 2.70
CA ASN A 101 -17.18 1.57 3.72
C ASN A 101 -17.39 0.09 3.36
N LEU A 102 -17.15 -0.30 2.11
CA LEU A 102 -17.21 -1.71 1.72
C LEU A 102 -15.90 -2.44 2.10
N PRO A 103 -15.98 -3.67 2.63
CA PRO A 103 -14.80 -4.51 2.80
C PRO A 103 -14.11 -4.72 1.45
N LEU A 104 -12.78 -4.60 1.39
CA LEU A 104 -12.01 -4.84 0.16
C LEU A 104 -12.33 -6.21 -0.48
N LEU A 105 -12.57 -7.23 0.35
CA LEU A 105 -12.98 -8.56 -0.10
C LEU A 105 -14.27 -8.52 -0.92
N LEU A 106 -15.22 -7.65 -0.56
CA LEU A 106 -16.49 -7.49 -1.28
C LEU A 106 -16.26 -6.83 -2.65
N ILE A 107 -15.35 -5.86 -2.74
CA ILE A 107 -14.98 -5.22 -4.01
C ILE A 107 -14.30 -6.22 -4.94
N ILE A 108 -13.41 -7.06 -4.40
CA ILE A 108 -12.78 -8.17 -5.15
C ILE A 108 -13.87 -9.15 -5.61
N PHE A 109 -14.80 -9.52 -4.74
CA PHE A 109 -15.91 -10.41 -5.05
C PHE A 109 -16.78 -9.88 -6.20
N PHE A 110 -17.19 -8.61 -6.16
CA PHE A 110 -17.97 -8.01 -7.26
C PHE A 110 -17.15 -7.90 -8.55
N THR A 111 -15.89 -7.48 -8.46
CA THR A 111 -15.02 -7.37 -9.64
C THR A 111 -14.75 -8.73 -10.29
N TYR A 112 -14.68 -9.80 -9.51
CA TYR A 112 -14.41 -11.15 -10.03
C TYR A 112 -15.68 -11.89 -10.47
N PHE A 113 -16.80 -11.77 -9.76
CA PHE A 113 -18.02 -12.53 -10.06
C PHE A 113 -19.12 -11.73 -10.78
N ALA A 114 -19.16 -10.40 -10.64
CA ALA A 114 -20.21 -9.58 -11.26
C ALA A 114 -19.81 -9.06 -12.64
N LEU A 115 -18.56 -8.64 -12.85
CA LEU A 115 -18.09 -8.20 -14.18
C LEU A 115 -18.22 -9.28 -15.27
N PRO A 116 -17.96 -10.58 -14.99
CA PRO A 116 -18.22 -11.63 -15.98
C PRO A 116 -19.69 -11.75 -16.39
N LYS A 117 -20.64 -11.37 -15.52
CA LYS A 117 -22.08 -11.42 -15.87
C LYS A 117 -22.47 -10.40 -16.94
N ILE A 118 -21.69 -9.34 -17.09
CA ILE A 118 -21.85 -8.32 -18.15
C ILE A 118 -20.90 -8.57 -19.34
N GLY A 119 -20.27 -9.75 -19.41
CA GLY A 119 -19.41 -10.17 -20.52
C GLY A 119 -17.93 -9.82 -20.37
N ILE A 120 -17.52 -9.21 -19.26
CA ILE A 120 -16.12 -8.83 -19.00
C ILE A 120 -15.46 -9.91 -18.15
N HIS A 121 -14.73 -10.81 -18.80
CA HIS A 121 -14.00 -11.89 -18.13
C HIS A 121 -12.59 -11.43 -17.78
N LEU A 122 -12.42 -11.00 -16.53
CA LEU A 122 -11.10 -10.72 -15.96
C LEU A 122 -10.55 -11.97 -15.28
N GLY A 123 -9.24 -12.20 -15.40
CA GLY A 123 -8.54 -13.20 -14.62
C GLY A 123 -8.49 -12.80 -13.13
N VAL A 124 -8.24 -13.78 -12.25
CA VAL A 124 -8.18 -13.55 -10.79
C VAL A 124 -7.21 -12.41 -10.44
N MET A 125 -6.03 -12.42 -11.07
CA MET A 125 -5.01 -11.40 -10.84
C MET A 125 -5.48 -10.01 -11.29
N THR A 126 -6.07 -9.89 -12.49
CA THR A 126 -6.50 -8.58 -13.01
C THR A 126 -7.72 -8.02 -12.27
N SER A 127 -8.68 -8.86 -11.87
CA SER A 127 -9.78 -8.44 -10.99
C SER A 127 -9.29 -7.92 -9.65
N THR A 128 -8.27 -8.58 -9.07
CA THR A 128 -7.70 -8.17 -7.78
C THR A 128 -6.96 -6.84 -7.90
N ILE A 129 -6.16 -6.66 -8.95
CA ILE A 129 -5.47 -5.39 -9.24
C ILE A 129 -6.51 -4.27 -9.38
N PHE A 130 -7.52 -4.45 -10.21
CA PHE A 130 -8.55 -3.45 -10.46
C PHE A 130 -9.32 -3.05 -9.19
N ALA A 131 -9.71 -4.05 -8.38
CA ALA A 131 -10.38 -3.82 -7.10
C ALA A 131 -9.52 -3.04 -6.11
N LEU A 132 -8.23 -3.40 -6.00
CA LEU A 132 -7.25 -2.70 -5.16
C LEU A 132 -7.05 -1.26 -5.62
N THR A 133 -6.88 -1.04 -6.92
CA THR A 133 -6.70 0.30 -7.50
C THR A 133 -7.87 1.20 -7.15
N ILE A 134 -9.11 0.76 -7.37
CA ILE A 134 -10.31 1.57 -7.05
C ILE A 134 -10.39 1.88 -5.56
N PHE A 135 -10.15 0.90 -4.71
CA PHE A 135 -10.23 1.08 -3.26
C PHE A 135 -9.16 2.06 -2.76
N GLU A 136 -7.91 1.92 -3.20
CA GLU A 136 -6.81 2.80 -2.82
C GLU A 136 -7.01 4.23 -3.38
N SER A 137 -7.48 4.35 -4.63
CA SER A 137 -7.87 5.62 -5.22
C SER A 137 -8.94 6.35 -4.42
N ALA A 138 -9.99 5.65 -4.02
CA ALA A 138 -11.07 6.23 -3.22
C ALA A 138 -10.56 6.68 -1.84
N MET A 139 -9.66 5.92 -1.22
CA MET A 139 -9.02 6.31 0.05
C MET A 139 -8.19 7.58 -0.10
N LEU A 140 -7.42 7.72 -1.19
CA LEU A 140 -6.66 8.95 -1.45
C LEU A 140 -7.55 10.14 -1.79
N ALA A 141 -8.64 9.92 -2.53
CA ALA A 141 -9.55 10.98 -2.96
C ALA A 141 -10.30 11.65 -1.80
N GLU A 142 -10.55 10.93 -0.70
CA GLU A 142 -11.15 11.50 0.50
C GLU A 142 -10.21 12.40 1.29
N VAL A 143 -8.93 12.07 1.27
CA VAL A 143 -7.94 12.75 2.08
C VAL A 143 -7.80 14.22 1.64
N ILE A 144 -7.97 14.50 0.35
CA ILE A 144 -7.79 15.83 -0.25
C ILE A 144 -8.74 16.90 0.35
N PRO A 145 -10.07 16.73 0.40
CA PRO A 145 -10.97 17.69 1.05
C PRO A 145 -10.56 18.10 2.47
N HIS A 146 -10.11 17.13 3.28
CA HIS A 146 -9.70 17.40 4.66
C HIS A 146 -8.43 18.25 4.74
N PHE A 147 -7.56 18.16 3.74
CA PHE A 147 -6.36 19.01 3.65
C PHE A 147 -6.68 20.45 3.28
N ASP A 148 -7.65 20.68 2.39
CA ASP A 148 -8.09 22.03 2.01
C ASP A 148 -8.73 22.74 3.21
N ASP A 149 -9.62 22.05 3.94
CA ASP A 149 -10.25 22.61 5.15
C ASP A 149 -9.20 22.95 6.23
N ALA A 150 -8.21 22.07 6.45
CA ALA A 150 -7.17 22.31 7.44
C ALA A 150 -6.28 23.51 7.09
N ASN A 151 -5.96 23.71 5.81
CA ASN A 151 -5.21 24.88 5.36
C ASN A 151 -6.02 26.16 5.52
N GLU A 152 -7.31 26.16 5.19
CA GLU A 152 -8.18 27.32 5.38
C GLU A 152 -8.24 27.75 6.85
N LEU A 153 -8.34 26.78 7.78
CA LEU A 153 -8.29 27.06 9.22
C LEU A 153 -6.92 27.57 9.68
N LEU A 154 -5.82 27.02 9.16
CA LEU A 154 -4.48 27.51 9.48
C LEU A 154 -4.31 28.96 9.04
N TYR A 155 -4.75 29.32 7.83
CA TYR A 155 -4.71 30.70 7.34
C TYR A 155 -5.64 31.62 8.13
N ALA A 156 -6.82 31.16 8.52
CA ALA A 156 -7.73 31.92 9.39
C ALA A 156 -7.10 32.20 10.76
N VAL A 157 -6.45 31.19 11.37
CA VAL A 157 -5.76 31.32 12.65
C VAL A 157 -4.53 32.23 12.52
N LEU A 158 -3.65 32.00 11.55
CA LEU A 158 -2.46 32.84 11.36
C LEU A 158 -2.82 34.28 10.96
N GLY A 159 -3.86 34.48 10.15
CA GLY A 159 -4.39 35.80 9.82
C GLY A 159 -4.91 36.53 11.04
N SER A 160 -5.59 35.82 11.96
CA SER A 160 -6.08 36.40 13.22
C SER A 160 -5.00 36.74 14.25
N GLN A 161 -3.76 36.27 14.06
CA GLN A 161 -2.62 36.57 14.94
C GLN A 161 -1.74 37.72 14.39
N VAL A 162 -2.04 38.23 13.19
CA VAL A 162 -1.28 39.29 12.50
C VAL A 162 -2.03 40.63 12.48
N GLU A 163 -3.29 40.67 12.93
CA GLU A 163 -4.06 41.89 13.25
C GLU A 163 -4.12 42.15 14.76
#